data_AF-A0AA38KED9-F1
#
_entry.id   AF-A0AA38KED9-F1
#
_cell.length_a   1.000
_cell.length_b   1.000
_cell.length_c   1.000
_cell.angle_alpha   90.00
_cell.angle_beta   90.00
_cell.angle_gamma   90.00
#
_symmetry.space_group_name_H-M   'P 1'
#
loop_
_entity.id
_entity.type
_entity.pdbx_description
1 polymer ?
#
loop_
_entity_poly.entity_id
_entity_poly.type
_entity_poly.pdbx_seq_one_letter_code
_entity_poly.pdbx_strand_id
1 'polypeptide(L)'
;MSKFSTQSVVAAFLVLFMTVASHAALKLYKYARLRRKLPNSFLQWRMPNKPDDKYAEQRVWLDLGPFFFTLGYRSWVIPDAICLYSVVPDGILPAQSGYKFIIEGIRESGAGTLKRYGFMPFKNSLLHFFLNRENQAVVIRPLTIGNEGKNQLQIIRHLSHPAKAAYTGNHILPMIREIPLDDIIFGVFPLSGPSLVLLYSYIMPQNSVGDIINMYMQALEALVFLHKNRIAHRDTFGDNFVIQWHPESLRAGQIPFLRPRVQLIDFEMAVQFPPDINMEDCVCYSLPHEGTSYSTIQYTRPFPFYHAQDTDSQ
;
A
#
# COMPACT_ATOMS: atom_id res chain seq x y z
N MET A 1 -46.51 31.24 27.38
CA MET A 1 -46.09 30.41 26.22
C MET A 1 -45.64 31.34 25.11
N SER A 2 -44.33 31.44 24.89
CA SER A 2 -43.71 32.32 23.88
C SER A 2 -43.99 31.80 22.47
N LYS A 3 -44.71 32.58 21.66
CA LYS A 3 -44.87 32.33 20.22
C LYS A 3 -43.57 32.74 19.53
N PHE A 4 -42.68 31.78 19.26
CA PHE A 4 -41.61 32.01 18.29
C PHE A 4 -42.26 32.34 16.94
N SER A 5 -41.97 33.52 16.39
CA SER A 5 -42.42 33.93 15.06
C SER A 5 -41.86 32.99 14.01
N THR A 6 -42.71 32.48 13.13
CA THR A 6 -42.34 31.63 11.98
C THR A 6 -41.22 32.27 11.15
N GLN A 7 -41.15 33.60 11.10
CA GLN A 7 -40.09 34.34 10.39
C GLN A 7 -38.71 34.16 11.04
N SER A 8 -38.63 34.09 12.38
CA SER A 8 -37.38 33.88 13.10
C SER A 8 -36.80 32.47 12.87
N VAL A 9 -37.68 31.47 12.73
CA VAL A 9 -37.28 30.09 12.43
C VAL A 9 -36.75 30.00 11.00
N VAL A 10 -37.43 30.59 10.01
CA VAL A 10 -36.98 30.60 8.61
C VAL A 10 -35.64 31.32 8.45
N ALA A 11 -35.44 32.47 9.11
CA ALA A 11 -34.17 33.17 9.08
C ALA A 11 -33.01 32.34 9.65
N ALA A 12 -33.23 31.62 10.76
CA ALA A 12 -32.22 30.74 11.35
C ALA A 12 -31.85 29.57 10.41
N PHE A 13 -32.83 28.96 9.74
CA PHE A 13 -32.57 27.91 8.75
C PHE A 13 -31.78 28.43 7.55
N LEU A 14 -32.10 29.64 7.04
CA LEU A 14 -31.37 30.25 5.93
C LEU A 14 -29.90 30.55 6.31
N VAL A 15 -29.65 31.09 7.50
CA VAL A 15 -28.28 31.35 7.98
C VAL A 15 -27.49 30.06 8.11
N LEU A 16 -28.09 29.01 8.69
CA LEU A 16 -27.46 27.70 8.82
C LEU A 16 -27.15 27.10 7.44
N PHE A 17 -28.11 27.13 6.51
CA PHE A 17 -27.94 26.66 5.15
C PHE A 17 -26.81 27.39 4.42
N MET A 18 -26.80 28.72 4.47
CA MET A 18 -25.75 29.54 3.85
C MET A 18 -24.37 29.27 4.45
N THR A 19 -24.30 29.02 5.75
CA THR A 19 -23.05 28.69 6.44
C THR A 19 -22.51 27.33 6.01
N VAL A 20 -23.39 26.32 5.92
CA VAL A 20 -23.04 24.97 5.44
C VAL A 20 -22.63 25.01 3.96
N ALA A 21 -23.38 25.73 3.11
CA ALA A 21 -23.06 25.90 1.70
C ALA A 21 -21.71 26.60 1.49
N SER A 22 -21.43 27.66 2.26
CA SER A 22 -20.16 28.38 2.20
C SER A 22 -18.97 27.50 2.63
N HIS A 23 -19.15 26.71 3.70
CA HIS A 23 -18.13 25.73 4.12
C HIS A 23 -17.89 24.65 3.07
N ALA A 24 -18.96 24.12 2.46
CA ALA A 24 -18.85 23.14 1.38
C ALA A 24 -18.13 23.71 0.16
N ALA A 25 -18.49 24.92 -0.27
CA ALA A 25 -17.85 25.60 -1.39
C ALA A 25 -16.36 25.88 -1.12
N LEU A 26 -16.02 26.36 0.07
CA LEU A 26 -14.61 26.58 0.46
C LEU A 26 -13.81 25.28 0.47
N LYS A 27 -14.42 24.19 0.96
CA LYS A 27 -13.79 22.86 0.97
C LYS A 27 -13.53 22.36 -0.46
N LEU A 28 -14.51 22.47 -1.34
CA LEU A 28 -14.37 22.12 -2.77
C LEU A 28 -13.28 22.96 -3.45
N TYR A 29 -13.26 24.27 -3.22
CA TYR A 29 -12.22 25.15 -3.75
C TYR A 29 -10.81 24.77 -3.27
N LYS A 30 -10.67 24.48 -1.97
CA LYS A 30 -9.39 24.01 -1.40
C LYS A 30 -8.94 22.69 -2.04
N TYR A 31 -9.86 21.75 -2.24
CA TYR A 31 -9.54 20.45 -2.84
C TYR A 31 -9.20 20.57 -4.32
N ALA A 32 -9.93 21.38 -5.09
CA ALA A 32 -9.61 21.67 -6.49
C ALA A 32 -8.26 22.39 -6.64
N ARG A 33 -7.90 23.27 -5.68
CA ARG A 33 -6.57 23.90 -5.65
C ARG A 33 -5.47 22.91 -5.30
N LEU A 34 -5.71 22.02 -4.34
CA LEU A 34 -4.77 20.96 -3.98
C LEU A 34 -4.56 20.03 -5.19
N ARG A 35 -5.63 19.57 -5.83
CA ARG A 35 -5.57 18.64 -6.96
C ARG A 35 -4.72 19.17 -8.11
N ARG A 36 -4.80 20.47 -8.41
CA ARG A 36 -3.97 21.14 -9.44
C ARG A 36 -2.45 21.07 -9.17
N LYS A 37 -2.02 20.81 -7.94
CA LYS A 37 -0.61 20.62 -7.60
C LYS A 37 -0.15 19.17 -7.73
N LEU A 38 -1.09 18.21 -7.74
CA LEU A 38 -0.77 16.80 -7.71
C LEU A 38 -0.48 16.25 -9.12
N PRO A 39 0.34 15.20 -9.23
CA PRO A 39 0.59 14.50 -10.49
C PRO A 39 -0.71 14.00 -11.15
N ASN A 40 -0.74 14.00 -12.49
CA ASN A 40 -1.93 13.58 -13.26
C ASN A 40 -1.87 12.12 -13.74
N SER A 41 -0.79 11.41 -13.44
CA SER A 41 -0.63 9.98 -13.73
C SER A 41 0.30 9.34 -12.71
N PHE A 42 0.28 8.01 -12.61
CA PHE A 42 1.22 7.29 -11.76
C PHE A 42 2.67 7.48 -12.20
N LEU A 43 2.90 7.62 -13.52
CA LEU A 43 4.22 7.90 -14.07
C LEU A 43 4.77 9.24 -13.55
N GLN A 44 3.96 10.30 -13.61
CA GLN A 44 4.34 11.61 -13.08
C GLN A 44 4.49 11.61 -11.55
N TRP A 45 3.79 10.71 -10.86
CA TRP A 45 3.93 10.55 -9.42
C TRP A 45 5.26 9.89 -9.05
N ARG A 46 5.67 8.88 -9.82
CA ARG A 46 6.99 8.23 -9.67
C ARG A 46 8.14 9.10 -10.10
N MET A 47 7.93 9.91 -11.13
CA MET A 47 8.95 10.79 -11.70
C MET A 47 8.37 12.20 -11.85
N PRO A 48 8.21 12.93 -10.74
CA PRO A 48 7.77 14.31 -10.83
C PRO A 48 8.80 15.10 -11.64
N ASN A 49 8.35 15.89 -12.62
CA ASN A 49 9.09 16.52 -13.75
C ASN A 49 10.28 17.46 -13.38
N LYS A 50 11.14 17.06 -12.44
CA LYS A 50 12.29 17.81 -11.94
C LYS A 50 13.41 16.81 -11.60
N PRO A 51 14.19 16.36 -12.60
CA PRO A 51 15.25 15.37 -12.39
C PRO A 51 16.33 15.82 -11.39
N ASP A 52 16.53 17.13 -11.24
CA ASP A 52 17.51 17.69 -10.29
C ASP A 52 16.98 17.77 -8.84
N ASP A 53 15.71 17.44 -8.64
CA ASP A 53 15.03 17.67 -7.37
C ASP A 53 14.76 16.36 -6.65
N LYS A 54 15.75 16.00 -5.83
CA LYS A 54 15.75 14.78 -4.99
C LYS A 54 14.58 14.69 -4.01
N TYR A 55 13.78 15.76 -3.86
CA TYR A 55 12.65 15.85 -2.93
C TYR A 55 11.30 15.96 -3.64
N ALA A 56 11.28 15.90 -4.96
CA ALA A 56 10.06 16.14 -5.72
C ALA A 56 8.96 15.12 -5.36
N GLU A 57 9.34 13.87 -5.10
CA GLU A 57 8.44 12.83 -4.59
C GLU A 57 7.87 13.16 -3.21
N GLN A 58 8.72 13.59 -2.27
CA GLN A 58 8.32 13.93 -0.90
C GLN A 58 7.37 15.13 -0.87
N ARG A 59 7.58 16.10 -1.76
CA ARG A 59 6.72 17.30 -1.81
C ARG A 59 5.27 17.01 -2.18
N VAL A 60 5.02 15.99 -3.01
CA VAL A 60 3.64 15.56 -3.30
C VAL A 60 2.94 15.16 -2.00
N TRP A 61 3.61 14.38 -1.14
CA TRP A 61 3.08 13.97 0.15
C TRP A 61 3.02 15.10 1.18
N LEU A 62 3.94 16.06 1.14
CA LEU A 62 3.88 17.27 1.97
C LEU A 62 2.66 18.14 1.62
N ASP A 63 2.38 18.35 0.32
CA ASP A 63 1.19 19.07 -0.15
C ASP A 63 -0.12 18.36 0.28
N LEU A 64 -0.11 17.02 0.32
CA LEU A 64 -1.23 16.21 0.80
C LEU A 64 -1.37 16.16 2.33
N GLY A 65 -0.32 16.52 3.08
CA GLY A 65 -0.27 16.46 4.53
C GLY A 65 -1.47 17.13 5.22
N PRO A 66 -1.79 18.41 4.93
CA PRO A 66 -2.96 19.07 5.49
C PRO A 66 -4.29 18.37 5.17
N PHE A 67 -4.44 17.82 3.97
CA PHE A 67 -5.64 17.07 3.59
C PHE A 67 -5.83 15.83 4.46
N PHE A 68 -4.80 14.98 4.56
CA PHE A 68 -4.85 13.78 5.40
C PHE A 68 -4.95 14.10 6.89
N PHE A 69 -4.34 15.19 7.36
CA PHE A 69 -4.48 15.67 8.73
C PHE A 69 -5.94 16.00 9.07
N THR A 70 -6.69 16.67 8.18
CA THR A 70 -8.13 16.92 8.42
C THR A 70 -8.98 15.65 8.49
N LEU A 71 -8.48 14.54 7.93
CA LEU A 71 -9.11 13.22 8.01
C LEU A 71 -8.68 12.45 9.26
N GLY A 72 -7.74 12.96 10.04
CA GLY A 72 -7.21 12.35 11.26
C GLY A 72 -5.99 11.47 11.03
N TYR A 73 -5.25 11.69 9.94
CA TYR A 73 -4.00 10.99 9.67
C TYR A 73 -2.80 11.90 9.92
N ARG A 74 -1.80 11.42 10.67
CA ARG A 74 -0.55 12.14 10.92
C ARG A 74 0.58 11.54 10.10
N SER A 75 1.19 12.34 9.25
CA SER A 75 2.27 11.92 8.36
C SER A 75 3.51 11.50 9.13
N TRP A 76 4.15 10.41 8.71
CA TRP A 76 5.49 10.07 9.20
C TRP A 76 6.50 11.09 8.68
N VAL A 77 7.50 11.36 9.51
CA VAL A 77 8.55 12.34 9.23
C VAL A 77 9.69 11.65 8.50
N ILE A 78 10.29 12.33 7.54
CA ILE A 78 11.55 11.91 6.93
C ILE A 78 12.61 12.83 7.55
N PRO A 79 13.46 12.34 8.48
CA PRO A 79 14.32 13.19 9.31
C PRO A 79 15.34 14.01 8.51
N ASP A 80 15.75 13.52 7.33
CA ASP A 80 16.68 14.19 6.43
C ASP A 80 16.54 13.63 5.00
N ALA A 81 16.94 14.43 4.03
CA ALA A 81 17.01 14.12 2.59
C ALA A 81 17.74 12.83 2.24
N ILE A 82 18.78 12.54 3.02
CA ILE A 82 19.72 11.44 2.81
C ILE A 82 19.18 10.17 3.51
N CYS A 83 18.18 10.30 4.39
CA CYS A 83 17.60 9.17 5.08
C CYS A 83 16.70 8.35 4.17
N LEU A 84 17.12 7.10 3.94
CA LEU A 84 16.31 6.05 3.30
C LEU A 84 15.15 5.56 4.19
N TYR A 85 14.80 6.27 5.26
CA TYR A 85 13.83 5.81 6.26
C TYR A 85 12.86 6.91 6.66
N SER A 86 11.61 6.53 6.85
CA SER A 86 10.59 7.34 7.54
C SER A 86 10.49 6.93 9.00
N VAL A 87 10.26 7.92 9.87
CA VAL A 87 10.09 7.74 11.31
C VAL A 87 8.71 8.17 11.75
N VAL A 88 8.20 7.49 12.77
CA VAL A 88 6.92 7.84 13.39
C VAL A 88 7.00 9.26 13.97
N PRO A 89 5.97 10.11 13.81
CA PRO A 89 6.00 11.46 14.37
C PRO A 89 6.08 11.43 15.89
N ASP A 90 6.70 12.46 16.46
CA ASP A 90 6.78 12.71 17.92
C ASP A 90 7.49 11.62 18.74
N GLY A 91 8.14 10.64 18.08
CA GLY A 91 8.77 9.50 18.75
C GLY A 91 7.80 8.54 19.43
N ILE A 92 6.48 8.70 19.21
CA ILE A 92 5.44 7.88 19.82
C ILE A 92 5.40 6.53 19.10
N LEU A 93 5.39 5.43 19.83
CA LEU A 93 5.23 4.12 19.20
C LEU A 93 3.81 3.94 18.66
N PRO A 94 3.65 3.41 17.43
CA PRO A 94 2.32 3.12 16.89
C PRO A 94 1.60 2.08 17.75
N ALA A 95 0.30 2.27 17.93
CA ALA A 95 -0.59 1.27 18.50
C ALA A 95 -0.59 -0.01 17.63
N GLN A 96 -0.84 -1.15 18.27
CA GLN A 96 -0.87 -2.43 17.58
C GLN A 96 -2.08 -2.50 16.62
N SER A 97 -1.81 -2.91 15.37
CA SER A 97 -2.79 -3.12 14.30
C SER A 97 -3.04 -4.60 14.01
N GLY A 98 -2.19 -5.50 14.49
CA GLY A 98 -2.23 -6.92 14.14
C GLY A 98 -1.49 -7.26 12.83
N TYR A 99 -0.81 -6.29 12.21
CA TYR A 99 -0.08 -6.48 10.95
C TYR A 99 1.44 -6.32 11.09
N LYS A 100 1.92 -5.76 12.20
CA LYS A 100 3.35 -5.65 12.51
C LYS A 100 3.56 -6.02 13.97
N PHE A 101 4.48 -6.91 14.27
CA PHE A 101 4.77 -7.32 15.66
C PHE A 101 6.24 -7.12 16.00
N ILE A 102 6.47 -7.04 17.31
CA ILE A 102 7.78 -7.06 17.95
C ILE A 102 7.82 -8.36 18.74
N ILE A 103 8.95 -9.04 18.72
CA ILE A 103 9.13 -10.30 19.46
C ILE A 103 9.89 -9.98 20.73
N GLU A 104 9.36 -10.45 21.85
CA GLU A 104 10.00 -10.38 23.14
C GLU A 104 11.27 -11.25 23.16
N GLY A 105 12.36 -10.76 23.74
CA GLY A 105 13.61 -11.52 23.89
C GLY A 105 14.64 -11.34 22.77
N ILE A 106 14.35 -10.59 21.71
CA ILE A 106 15.37 -10.13 20.75
C ILE A 106 16.02 -8.86 21.33
N ARG A 107 17.36 -8.87 21.49
CA ARG A 107 18.18 -7.75 22.03
C ARG A 107 17.88 -6.41 21.33
N GLU A 108 18.43 -5.31 21.85
CA GLU A 108 18.27 -3.92 21.35
C GLU A 108 18.60 -3.69 19.84
N SER A 109 19.23 -4.65 19.15
CA SER A 109 19.57 -4.59 17.73
C SER A 109 19.04 -5.79 16.93
N GLY A 110 18.54 -5.54 15.70
CA GLY A 110 17.95 -6.56 14.84
C GLY A 110 16.76 -6.05 14.02
N ALA A 111 16.20 -6.91 13.15
CA ALA A 111 15.06 -6.56 12.30
C ALA A 111 13.73 -6.57 13.08
N GLY A 112 13.63 -7.38 14.14
CA GLY A 112 12.44 -7.53 14.99
C GLY A 112 12.39 -6.64 16.23
N THR A 113 13.24 -5.61 16.35
CA THR A 113 13.38 -4.84 17.60
C THR A 113 12.41 -3.66 17.70
N LEU A 114 12.13 -3.22 18.93
CA LEU A 114 11.38 -2.00 19.23
C LEU A 114 11.98 -0.78 18.52
N LYS A 115 13.32 -0.70 18.49
CA LYS A 115 14.03 0.37 17.78
C LYS A 115 13.70 0.40 16.30
N ARG A 116 13.42 -0.72 15.62
CA ARG A 116 13.01 -0.75 14.21
C ARG A 116 11.50 -0.70 14.00
N TYR A 117 10.71 -0.78 15.06
CA TYR A 117 9.26 -0.73 14.95
C TYR A 117 8.76 0.64 14.43
N GLY A 118 9.40 1.72 14.87
CA GLY A 118 9.11 3.08 14.42
C GLY A 118 9.85 3.55 13.17
N PHE A 119 10.53 2.65 12.46
CA PHE A 119 11.34 2.97 11.27
C PHE A 119 10.88 2.11 10.11
N MET A 120 10.65 2.74 8.96
CA MET A 120 10.37 2.02 7.72
C MET A 120 11.22 2.53 6.58
N PRO A 121 11.84 1.65 5.77
CA PRO A 121 12.56 2.08 4.60
C PRO A 121 11.59 2.75 3.62
N PHE A 122 11.96 3.93 3.14
CA PHE A 122 11.27 4.60 2.05
C PHE A 122 11.53 3.79 0.78
N LYS A 123 10.47 3.16 0.24
CA LYS A 123 10.60 2.19 -0.86
C LYS A 123 10.12 2.70 -2.21
N ASN A 124 9.15 3.61 -2.23
CA ASN A 124 8.46 4.01 -3.45
C ASN A 124 7.72 5.34 -3.22
N SER A 125 7.79 6.26 -4.19
CA SER A 125 7.04 7.52 -4.20
C SER A 125 5.53 7.38 -4.24
N LEU A 126 5.02 6.23 -4.69
CA LEU A 126 3.60 5.92 -4.70
C LEU A 126 3.04 5.55 -3.33
N LEU A 127 3.77 5.64 -2.24
CA LEU A 127 3.21 5.40 -0.92
C LEU A 127 3.82 6.32 0.12
N HIS A 128 3.08 6.53 1.19
CA HIS A 128 3.58 7.23 2.36
C HIS A 128 2.99 6.66 3.65
N PHE A 129 3.73 6.79 4.74
CA PHE A 129 3.37 6.23 6.04
C PHE A 129 2.63 7.26 6.88
N PHE A 130 1.59 6.82 7.58
CA PHE A 130 0.79 7.67 8.47
C PHE A 130 0.47 6.93 9.77
N LEU A 131 0.08 7.70 10.78
CA LEU A 131 -0.72 7.22 11.91
C LEU A 131 -2.18 7.57 11.66
N ASN A 132 -3.11 6.65 11.89
CA ASN A 132 -4.55 6.94 11.87
C ASN A 132 -5.02 7.56 13.22
N ARG A 133 -6.34 7.74 13.37
CA ARG A 133 -6.97 8.31 14.58
C ARG A 133 -6.76 7.44 15.80
N GLU A 134 -6.66 6.14 15.60
CA GLU A 134 -6.41 5.11 16.61
C GLU A 134 -4.91 4.95 16.92
N ASN A 135 -4.06 5.85 16.41
CA ASN A 135 -2.61 5.82 16.55
C ASN A 135 -1.94 4.56 15.95
N GLN A 136 -2.62 3.85 15.06
CA GLN A 136 -2.08 2.69 14.34
C GLN A 136 -1.33 3.14 13.09
N ALA A 137 -0.23 2.44 12.80
CA ALA A 137 0.54 2.70 11.59
C ALA A 137 -0.16 2.15 10.34
N VAL A 138 -0.26 3.01 9.32
CA VAL A 138 -0.89 2.70 8.04
C VAL A 138 -0.02 3.18 6.88
N VAL A 139 -0.24 2.58 5.72
CA VAL A 139 0.28 3.03 4.44
C VAL A 139 -0.87 3.63 3.65
N ILE A 140 -0.65 4.81 3.06
CA ILE A 140 -1.58 5.41 2.11
C ILE A 140 -0.90 5.47 0.75
N ARG A 141 -1.59 5.00 -0.30
CA ARG A 141 -1.13 5.09 -1.70
C ARG A 141 -2.27 5.48 -2.64
N PRO A 142 -2.02 6.24 -3.72
CA PRO A 142 -2.98 6.33 -4.82
C PRO A 142 -3.18 4.93 -5.45
N LEU A 143 -4.45 4.59 -5.69
CA LEU A 143 -4.90 3.38 -6.40
C LEU A 143 -5.52 3.71 -7.75
N THR A 144 -6.05 4.92 -7.91
CA THR A 144 -6.47 5.44 -9.21
C THR A 144 -6.08 6.90 -9.36
N ILE A 145 -5.79 7.30 -10.59
CA ILE A 145 -5.65 8.71 -11.00
C ILE A 145 -6.34 8.85 -12.36
N GLY A 146 -7.47 9.57 -12.40
CA GLY A 146 -8.29 9.66 -13.60
C GLY A 146 -8.79 8.29 -14.06
N ASN A 147 -8.29 7.83 -15.21
CA ASN A 147 -8.63 6.52 -15.77
C ASN A 147 -7.61 5.41 -15.42
N GLU A 148 -6.45 5.76 -14.87
CA GLU A 148 -5.41 4.80 -14.51
C GLU A 148 -5.77 4.04 -13.21
N GLY A 149 -5.37 2.77 -13.11
CA GLY A 149 -5.47 1.98 -11.88
C GLY A 149 -6.87 1.47 -11.52
N LYS A 150 -7.89 1.68 -12.36
CA LYS A 150 -9.25 1.20 -12.10
C LYS A 150 -9.31 -0.32 -11.86
N ASN A 151 -8.51 -1.08 -12.61
CA ASN A 151 -8.40 -2.53 -12.47
C ASN A 151 -7.81 -2.95 -11.11
N GLN A 152 -6.66 -2.39 -10.69
CA GLN A 152 -6.08 -2.70 -9.37
C GLN A 152 -7.06 -2.35 -8.23
N LEU A 153 -7.78 -1.23 -8.33
CA LEU A 153 -8.77 -0.84 -7.32
C LEU A 153 -9.91 -1.86 -7.23
N GLN A 154 -10.43 -2.32 -8.37
CA GLN A 154 -11.50 -3.34 -8.41
C GLN A 154 -11.02 -4.66 -7.78
N ILE A 155 -9.82 -5.11 -8.14
CA ILE A 155 -9.22 -6.34 -7.59
C ILE A 155 -9.03 -6.21 -6.08
N ILE A 156 -8.45 -5.12 -5.60
CA ILE A 156 -8.20 -4.90 -4.17
C ILE A 156 -9.52 -4.81 -3.39
N ARG A 157 -10.53 -4.11 -3.90
CA ARG A 157 -11.89 -4.08 -3.29
C ARG A 157 -12.46 -5.48 -3.16
N HIS A 158 -12.35 -6.26 -4.23
CA HIS A 158 -12.87 -7.62 -4.28
C HIS A 158 -12.19 -8.53 -3.24
N LEU A 159 -10.85 -8.48 -3.17
CA LEU A 159 -10.05 -9.31 -2.25
C LEU A 159 -10.15 -8.85 -0.79
N SER A 160 -10.39 -7.56 -0.56
CA SER A 160 -10.53 -6.96 0.78
C SER A 160 -11.97 -7.03 1.32
N HIS A 161 -12.93 -7.47 0.52
CA HIS A 161 -14.32 -7.62 0.95
C HIS A 161 -14.39 -8.55 2.18
N PRO A 162 -15.19 -8.24 3.23
CA PRO A 162 -15.18 -9.01 4.49
C PRO A 162 -15.35 -10.52 4.33
N ALA A 163 -16.26 -10.93 3.41
CA ALA A 163 -16.47 -12.35 3.11
C ALA A 163 -15.21 -13.06 2.57
N LYS A 164 -14.30 -12.32 1.91
CA LYS A 164 -13.03 -12.85 1.40
C LYS A 164 -11.87 -12.67 2.37
N ALA A 165 -11.84 -11.55 3.08
CA ALA A 165 -10.81 -11.25 4.07
C ALA A 165 -10.77 -12.28 5.21
N ALA A 166 -11.91 -12.94 5.49
CA ALA A 166 -12.02 -13.98 6.51
C ALA A 166 -11.39 -15.33 6.12
N TYR A 167 -11.08 -15.59 4.83
CA TYR A 167 -10.45 -16.84 4.43
C TYR A 167 -9.01 -16.92 4.94
N THR A 168 -8.66 -18.04 5.58
CA THR A 168 -7.32 -18.28 6.13
C THR A 168 -6.23 -18.30 5.06
N GLY A 169 -6.57 -18.77 3.85
CA GLY A 169 -5.68 -18.75 2.69
C GLY A 169 -5.61 -17.40 1.97
N ASN A 170 -6.37 -16.39 2.40
CA ASN A 170 -6.26 -15.05 1.84
C ASN A 170 -5.05 -14.33 2.45
N HIS A 171 -3.90 -14.51 1.83
CA HIS A 171 -2.65 -13.85 2.20
C HIS A 171 -2.47 -12.52 1.47
N ILE A 172 -3.55 -11.78 1.22
CA ILE A 172 -3.49 -10.44 0.64
C ILE A 172 -3.54 -9.40 1.75
N LEU A 173 -2.73 -8.35 1.65
CA LEU A 173 -2.84 -7.21 2.58
C LEU A 173 -4.16 -6.47 2.29
N PRO A 174 -5.13 -6.45 3.23
CA PRO A 174 -6.44 -5.88 2.94
C PRO A 174 -6.38 -4.35 2.91
N MET A 175 -7.12 -3.77 1.99
CA MET A 175 -7.43 -2.34 2.02
C MET A 175 -8.51 -2.08 3.07
N ILE A 176 -8.20 -1.22 4.03
CA ILE A 176 -9.08 -0.88 5.15
C ILE A 176 -10.07 0.20 4.75
N ARG A 177 -9.62 1.17 3.94
CA ARG A 177 -10.41 2.35 3.60
C ARG A 177 -9.98 2.96 2.29
N GLU A 178 -10.95 3.57 1.61
CA GLU A 178 -10.72 4.46 0.47
C GLU A 178 -10.89 5.92 0.89
N ILE A 179 -10.04 6.78 0.33
CA ILE A 179 -10.09 8.23 0.51
C ILE A 179 -10.12 8.87 -0.88
N PRO A 180 -11.29 9.36 -1.33
CA PRO A 180 -11.38 10.07 -2.61
C PRO A 180 -10.86 11.51 -2.49
N LEU A 181 -10.16 11.97 -3.52
CA LEU A 181 -9.77 13.37 -3.75
C LEU A 181 -9.90 13.66 -5.25
N ASP A 182 -11.03 14.26 -5.64
CA ASP A 182 -11.36 14.54 -7.04
C ASP A 182 -11.34 13.24 -7.89
N ASP A 183 -10.46 13.13 -8.89
CA ASP A 183 -10.23 11.97 -9.74
C ASP A 183 -9.18 10.98 -9.18
N ILE A 184 -8.68 11.20 -7.95
CA ILE A 184 -7.74 10.32 -7.28
C ILE A 184 -8.46 9.53 -6.19
N ILE A 185 -8.25 8.21 -6.15
CA ILE A 185 -8.67 7.38 -5.02
C ILE A 185 -7.41 6.86 -4.32
N PHE A 186 -7.26 7.23 -3.05
CA PHE A 186 -6.23 6.67 -2.19
C PHE A 186 -6.75 5.45 -1.45
N GLY A 187 -5.95 4.38 -1.40
CA GLY A 187 -6.17 3.23 -0.54
C GLY A 187 -5.38 3.36 0.75
N VAL A 188 -6.01 2.99 1.87
CA VAL A 188 -5.38 2.90 3.20
C VAL A 188 -5.20 1.43 3.54
N PHE A 189 -3.97 1.05 3.84
CA PHE A 189 -3.56 -0.31 4.17
C PHE A 189 -2.92 -0.32 5.57
N PRO A 190 -3.05 -1.41 6.34
CA PRO A 190 -2.31 -1.52 7.58
C PRO A 190 -0.82 -1.61 7.27
N LEU A 191 0.02 -0.97 8.08
CA LEU A 191 1.45 -1.13 7.93
C LEU A 191 1.86 -2.55 8.38
N SER A 192 2.32 -3.36 7.43
CA SER A 192 2.94 -4.65 7.72
C SER A 192 4.44 -4.49 7.93
N GLY A 193 5.12 -5.57 8.30
CA GLY A 193 6.55 -5.56 8.53
C GLY A 193 7.39 -5.54 7.24
N PRO A 194 8.66 -5.99 7.32
CA PRO A 194 9.60 -5.93 6.20
C PRO A 194 9.18 -6.83 5.03
N SER A 195 9.82 -6.65 3.87
CA SER A 195 9.61 -7.54 2.73
C SER A 195 10.36 -8.86 2.86
N LEU A 196 9.83 -9.90 2.22
CA LEU A 196 10.40 -11.24 2.16
C LEU A 196 11.82 -11.26 1.54
N VAL A 197 12.13 -10.34 0.62
CA VAL A 197 13.51 -10.23 0.06
C VAL A 197 14.57 -9.96 1.14
N LEU A 198 14.19 -9.37 2.29
CA LEU A 198 15.13 -9.10 3.39
C LEU A 198 15.52 -10.37 4.17
N LEU A 199 14.86 -11.50 3.92
CA LEU A 199 15.29 -12.82 4.41
C LEU A 199 16.68 -13.22 3.91
N TYR A 200 17.13 -12.63 2.79
CA TYR A 200 18.41 -12.95 2.15
C TYR A 200 19.42 -11.78 2.18
N SER A 201 19.12 -10.71 2.93
CA SER A 201 20.03 -9.55 2.99
C SER A 201 21.19 -9.78 3.94
N TYR A 202 22.40 -9.32 3.60
CA TYR A 202 23.64 -9.49 4.40
C TYR A 202 23.50 -9.11 5.89
N ILE A 203 22.55 -8.22 6.23
CA ILE A 203 22.15 -7.88 7.60
C ILE A 203 21.02 -8.84 8.06
N MET A 204 21.29 -10.14 7.95
CA MET A 204 20.27 -11.19 8.03
C MET A 204 19.54 -11.19 9.38
N PRO A 205 18.22 -11.32 9.38
CA PRO A 205 17.55 -11.95 10.49
C PRO A 205 17.96 -13.43 10.54
N GLN A 206 18.35 -13.96 11.69
CA GLN A 206 18.86 -15.35 11.80
C GLN A 206 17.70 -16.35 11.79
N ASN A 207 17.00 -16.41 10.66
CA ASN A 207 15.91 -17.32 10.41
C ASN A 207 16.47 -18.72 10.11
N SER A 208 15.80 -19.74 10.64
CA SER A 208 16.04 -21.13 10.28
C SER A 208 15.51 -21.42 8.86
N VAL A 209 15.97 -22.53 8.27
CA VAL A 209 15.38 -23.04 7.02
C VAL A 209 13.88 -23.28 7.18
N GLY A 210 13.44 -23.76 8.36
CA GLY A 210 12.03 -23.95 8.67
C GLY A 210 11.23 -22.65 8.63
N ASP A 211 11.77 -21.54 9.12
CA ASP A 211 11.12 -20.22 9.05
C ASP A 211 10.93 -19.78 7.60
N ILE A 212 11.99 -19.91 6.80
CA ILE A 212 12.00 -19.52 5.39
C ILE A 212 10.97 -20.35 4.62
N ILE A 213 11.01 -21.68 4.74
CA ILE A 213 10.04 -22.56 4.06
C ILE A 213 8.61 -22.22 4.47
N ASN A 214 8.34 -22.01 5.76
CA ASN A 214 7.00 -21.62 6.24
C ASN A 214 6.51 -20.30 5.64
N MET A 215 7.38 -19.32 5.44
CA MET A 215 7.03 -18.05 4.80
C MET A 215 6.77 -18.23 3.30
N TYR A 216 7.58 -19.02 2.59
CA TYR A 216 7.34 -19.33 1.18
C TYR A 216 6.07 -20.15 0.93
N MET A 217 5.73 -21.08 1.82
CA MET A 217 4.47 -21.82 1.74
C MET A 217 3.26 -20.86 1.77
N GLN A 218 3.27 -19.86 2.66
CA GLN A 218 2.21 -18.84 2.69
C GLN A 218 2.19 -17.95 1.44
N ALA A 219 3.36 -17.61 0.89
CA ALA A 219 3.44 -16.88 -0.37
C ALA A 219 2.81 -17.67 -1.53
N LEU A 220 3.04 -18.99 -1.59
CA LEU A 220 2.40 -19.88 -2.57
C LEU A 220 0.89 -20.02 -2.34
N GLU A 221 0.45 -20.11 -1.08
CA GLU A 221 -0.98 -20.10 -0.73
C GLU A 221 -1.68 -18.82 -1.21
N ALA A 222 -1.01 -17.66 -1.14
CA ALA A 222 -1.51 -16.40 -1.69
C ALA A 222 -1.81 -16.51 -3.19
N LEU A 223 -0.88 -17.10 -3.95
CA LEU A 223 -1.02 -17.28 -5.39
C LEU A 223 -2.14 -18.27 -5.73
N VAL A 224 -2.22 -19.39 -5.00
CA VAL A 224 -3.33 -20.35 -5.14
C VAL A 224 -4.67 -19.65 -4.89
N PHE A 225 -4.74 -18.80 -3.86
CA PHE A 225 -5.95 -18.02 -3.58
C PHE A 225 -6.28 -17.06 -4.73
N LEU A 226 -5.31 -16.31 -5.26
CA LEU A 226 -5.54 -15.43 -6.41
C LEU A 226 -6.02 -16.19 -7.64
N HIS A 227 -5.39 -17.33 -7.97
CA HIS A 227 -5.76 -18.14 -9.12
C HIS A 227 -7.17 -18.72 -8.99
N LYS A 228 -7.59 -19.14 -7.79
CA LYS A 228 -8.99 -19.53 -7.53
C LYS A 228 -9.98 -18.38 -7.74
N ASN A 229 -9.53 -17.14 -7.61
CA ASN A 229 -10.31 -15.94 -7.89
C ASN A 229 -10.08 -15.41 -9.31
N ARG A 230 -9.44 -16.20 -10.19
CA ARG A 230 -9.14 -15.85 -11.59
C ARG A 230 -8.32 -14.57 -11.69
N ILE A 231 -7.37 -14.37 -10.79
CA ILE A 231 -6.48 -13.22 -10.77
C ILE A 231 -5.04 -13.69 -10.98
N ALA A 232 -4.36 -13.14 -11.98
CA ALA A 232 -2.92 -13.26 -12.15
C ALA A 232 -2.25 -11.98 -11.61
N HIS A 233 -1.35 -12.09 -10.63
CA HIS A 233 -0.67 -10.92 -10.04
C HIS A 233 0.37 -10.30 -10.97
N ARG A 234 1.05 -11.11 -11.79
CA ARG A 234 2.07 -10.74 -12.80
C ARG A 234 3.35 -10.08 -12.28
N ASP A 235 3.42 -9.69 -11.01
CA ASP A 235 4.62 -9.10 -10.39
C ASP A 235 4.95 -9.76 -9.03
N THR A 236 5.11 -11.08 -9.00
CA THR A 236 5.21 -11.88 -7.75
C THR A 236 6.64 -12.02 -7.24
N PHE A 237 7.35 -10.90 -7.09
CA PHE A 237 8.71 -10.88 -6.55
C PHE A 237 8.71 -10.78 -5.01
N GLY A 238 9.82 -11.20 -4.39
CA GLY A 238 9.95 -11.27 -2.93
C GLY A 238 9.83 -9.92 -2.20
N ASP A 239 9.95 -8.80 -2.90
CA ASP A 239 9.72 -7.46 -2.34
C ASP A 239 8.24 -7.06 -2.30
N ASN A 240 7.39 -7.71 -3.09
CA ASN A 240 5.92 -7.58 -3.05
C ASN A 240 5.26 -8.54 -2.05
N PHE A 241 6.05 -9.33 -1.31
CA PHE A 241 5.57 -10.05 -0.13
C PHE A 241 6.11 -9.34 1.12
N VAL A 242 5.22 -8.95 2.02
CA VAL A 242 5.56 -8.39 3.32
C VAL A 242 5.25 -9.38 4.44
N ILE A 243 6.05 -9.37 5.49
CA ILE A 243 5.91 -10.30 6.61
C ILE A 243 5.56 -9.54 7.88
N GLN A 244 4.75 -10.16 8.72
CA GLN A 244 4.28 -9.57 9.97
C GLN A 244 5.44 -9.27 10.96
N TRP A 245 6.44 -10.16 11.01
CA TRP A 245 7.67 -10.07 11.80
C TRP A 245 8.68 -11.14 11.34
N HIS A 246 9.96 -10.99 11.68
CA HIS A 246 10.99 -12.00 11.37
C HIS A 246 11.12 -13.03 12.50
N PRO A 247 10.96 -14.33 12.26
CA PRO A 247 11.05 -15.37 13.28
C PRO A 247 12.35 -15.40 14.08
N GLU A 248 13.47 -15.26 13.37
CA GLU A 248 14.82 -15.31 13.91
C GLU A 248 15.07 -16.56 14.79
N SER A 249 14.50 -17.73 14.44
CA SER A 249 14.52 -18.93 15.28
C SER A 249 15.94 -19.43 15.60
N LEU A 250 16.91 -19.21 14.70
CA LEU A 250 18.31 -19.55 15.00
C LEU A 250 18.90 -18.59 16.04
N ARG A 251 18.53 -17.30 16.01
CA ARG A 251 18.95 -16.33 17.05
C ARG A 251 18.34 -16.66 18.40
N ALA A 252 17.06 -17.00 18.38
CA ALA A 252 16.30 -17.29 19.59
C ALA A 252 16.65 -18.67 20.20
N GLY A 253 17.23 -19.57 19.42
CA GLY A 253 17.49 -20.96 19.83
C GLY A 253 16.20 -21.79 20.02
N GLN A 254 15.06 -21.26 19.57
CA GLN A 254 13.75 -21.89 19.69
C GLN A 254 12.90 -21.56 18.46
N ILE A 255 12.05 -22.51 18.07
CA ILE A 255 11.04 -22.27 17.03
C ILE A 255 9.88 -21.52 17.69
N PRO A 256 9.44 -20.37 17.16
CA PRO A 256 8.34 -19.64 17.75
C PRO A 256 7.04 -20.43 17.66
N PHE A 257 6.23 -20.32 18.70
CA PHE A 257 4.92 -20.96 18.75
C PHE A 257 3.98 -20.42 17.66
N LEU A 258 4.07 -19.13 17.37
CA LEU A 258 3.31 -18.48 16.31
C LEU A 258 4.17 -18.32 15.05
N ARG A 259 3.55 -18.55 13.89
CA ARG A 259 4.18 -18.29 12.59
C ARG A 259 3.81 -16.88 12.13
N PRO A 260 4.78 -16.08 11.63
CA PRO A 260 4.45 -14.79 11.05
C PRO A 260 3.59 -14.97 9.82
N ARG A 261 2.62 -14.07 9.64
CA ARG A 261 1.83 -14.02 8.41
C ARG A 261 2.64 -13.41 7.28
N VAL A 262 2.57 -13.99 6.09
CA VAL A 262 3.07 -13.39 4.85
C VAL A 262 1.90 -12.81 4.07
N GLN A 263 2.08 -11.62 3.52
CA GLN A 263 1.03 -10.89 2.81
C GLN A 263 1.56 -10.37 1.47
N LEU A 264 0.83 -10.64 0.40
CA LEU A 264 1.09 -10.12 -0.93
C LEU A 264 0.49 -8.71 -1.05
N ILE A 265 1.27 -7.82 -1.64
CA ILE A 265 0.93 -6.42 -1.91
C ILE A 265 1.14 -6.10 -3.40
N ASP A 266 0.70 -4.91 -3.79
CA ASP A 266 0.99 -4.28 -5.08
C ASP A 266 0.36 -4.93 -6.33
N PHE A 267 -0.95 -4.72 -6.47
CA PHE A 267 -1.78 -5.27 -7.56
C PHE A 267 -1.78 -4.41 -8.83
N GLU A 268 -0.86 -3.47 -8.99
CA GLU A 268 -0.85 -2.56 -10.14
C GLU A 268 -0.79 -3.30 -11.47
N MET A 269 -0.02 -4.40 -11.51
CA MET A 269 0.15 -5.22 -12.70
C MET A 269 -0.83 -6.40 -12.79
N ALA A 270 -1.67 -6.59 -11.77
CA ALA A 270 -2.54 -7.74 -11.69
C ALA A 270 -3.65 -7.67 -12.75
N VAL A 271 -4.10 -8.83 -13.23
CA VAL A 271 -5.20 -8.96 -14.18
C VAL A 271 -6.23 -9.91 -13.59
N GLN A 272 -7.50 -9.51 -13.63
CA GLN A 272 -8.61 -10.38 -13.30
C GLN A 272 -9.27 -10.87 -14.59
N PHE A 273 -9.30 -12.19 -14.77
CA PHE A 273 -9.95 -12.80 -15.92
C PHE A 273 -11.47 -12.84 -15.71
N PRO A 274 -12.25 -12.58 -16.78
CA PRO A 274 -13.69 -12.81 -16.80
C PRO A 274 -14.08 -14.23 -16.34
N PRO A 275 -15.27 -14.40 -15.72
CA PRO A 275 -15.71 -15.69 -15.18
C PRO A 275 -16.07 -16.73 -16.25
N ASP A 276 -16.29 -16.30 -17.48
CA ASP A 276 -16.67 -17.10 -18.66
C ASP A 276 -15.50 -17.77 -19.37
N ILE A 277 -14.27 -17.32 -19.14
CA ILE A 277 -13.06 -17.93 -19.71
C ILE A 277 -12.74 -19.25 -18.98
N ASN A 278 -12.22 -20.28 -19.65
CA ASN A 278 -11.81 -21.49 -18.94
C ASN A 278 -10.53 -21.24 -18.14
N MET A 279 -10.35 -21.94 -17.03
CA MET A 279 -9.14 -21.77 -16.19
C MET A 279 -7.84 -22.05 -16.95
N GLU A 280 -7.88 -22.96 -17.93
CA GLU A 280 -6.74 -23.33 -18.79
C GLU A 280 -6.35 -22.19 -19.75
N ASP A 281 -7.31 -21.32 -20.07
CA ASP A 281 -7.12 -20.16 -20.97
C ASP A 281 -6.76 -18.88 -20.21
N CYS A 282 -6.75 -18.90 -18.87
CA CYS A 282 -6.39 -17.77 -18.01
C CYS A 282 -4.86 -17.56 -17.96
N VAL A 283 -4.25 -17.25 -19.11
CA VAL A 283 -2.80 -17.11 -19.26
C VAL A 283 -2.41 -15.68 -19.65
N CYS A 284 -1.30 -15.18 -19.10
CA CYS A 284 -0.69 -13.90 -19.47
C CYS A 284 0.67 -14.14 -20.14
N TYR A 285 0.74 -13.94 -21.46
CA TYR A 285 1.98 -14.12 -22.24
C TYR A 285 2.79 -12.82 -22.39
N SER A 286 2.16 -11.67 -22.17
CA SER A 286 2.77 -10.36 -22.39
C SER A 286 3.52 -9.84 -21.16
N LEU A 287 4.48 -8.94 -21.40
CA LEU A 287 5.10 -8.18 -20.33
C LEU A 287 4.02 -7.45 -19.53
N PRO A 288 4.19 -7.28 -18.20
CA PRO A 288 3.27 -6.53 -17.36
C PRO A 288 2.77 -5.21 -17.99
N HIS A 289 3.60 -4.53 -18.79
CA HIS A 289 3.34 -3.22 -19.38
C HIS A 289 2.96 -3.19 -20.87
N GLU A 290 3.01 -4.31 -21.60
CA GLU A 290 2.64 -4.33 -23.02
C GLU A 290 1.16 -3.93 -23.20
N GLY A 291 0.92 -2.73 -23.74
CA GLY A 291 -0.42 -2.15 -23.95
C GLY A 291 -0.82 -1.03 -22.96
N THR A 292 0.05 -0.62 -22.04
CA THR A 292 -0.16 0.58 -21.19
C THR A 292 0.76 1.72 -21.62
N SER A 293 0.47 2.97 -21.22
CA SER A 293 1.31 4.15 -21.49
C SER A 293 2.74 4.08 -20.90
N TYR A 294 3.05 3.02 -20.16
CA TYR A 294 4.39 2.66 -19.73
C TYR A 294 5.16 2.03 -20.89
N SER A 295 6.14 2.77 -21.42
CA SER A 295 7.10 2.19 -22.36
C SER A 295 7.85 1.02 -21.71
N THR A 296 8.12 -0.02 -22.49
CA THR A 296 8.97 -1.19 -22.18
C THR A 296 10.33 -0.85 -21.56
N ILE A 297 10.78 0.40 -21.68
CA ILE A 297 12.08 0.92 -21.23
C ILE A 297 12.20 1.02 -19.69
N GLN A 298 11.09 0.92 -18.92
CA GLN A 298 11.10 1.22 -17.48
C GLN A 298 10.88 0.03 -16.53
N TYR A 299 10.55 -1.16 -17.03
CA TYR A 299 10.44 -2.35 -16.19
C TYR A 299 11.81 -3.04 -16.09
N THR A 300 12.44 -2.92 -14.93
CA THR A 300 13.85 -3.35 -14.72
C THR A 300 13.99 -4.72 -14.07
N ARG A 301 12.89 -5.44 -13.81
CA ARG A 301 12.95 -6.74 -13.12
C ARG A 301 13.36 -7.88 -14.08
N PRO A 302 14.08 -8.91 -13.58
CA PRO A 302 14.61 -9.99 -14.41
C PRO A 302 13.51 -10.74 -15.17
N PHE A 303 13.78 -11.03 -16.44
CA PHE A 303 12.90 -11.79 -17.32
C PHE A 303 12.98 -13.29 -17.04
N PRO A 304 11.87 -14.04 -17.02
CA PRO A 304 11.93 -15.45 -17.34
C PRO A 304 12.34 -15.57 -18.81
N PHE A 305 13.50 -16.19 -19.08
CA PHE A 305 14.05 -16.38 -20.41
C PHE A 305 12.99 -16.94 -21.38
N TYR A 306 12.71 -16.21 -22.46
CA TYR A 306 12.15 -16.82 -23.65
C TYR A 306 13.23 -17.74 -24.22
N HIS A 307 13.03 -19.05 -24.13
CA HIS A 307 13.57 -19.92 -25.17
C HIS A 307 12.83 -19.55 -26.44
N ALA A 308 13.44 -18.70 -27.26
CA ALA A 308 13.08 -18.63 -28.66
C ALA A 308 13.17 -20.07 -29.17
N GLN A 309 12.04 -20.65 -29.56
CA GLN A 309 12.06 -21.83 -30.39
C GLN A 309 12.76 -21.41 -31.68
N ASP A 310 13.90 -22.04 -31.95
CA ASP A 310 14.56 -22.00 -33.25
C ASP A 310 13.50 -22.27 -34.32
N THR A 311 13.11 -21.19 -35.00
CA THR A 311 12.39 -21.24 -36.26
C THR A 311 13.40 -20.95 -37.35
N ASP A 312 14.45 -21.78 -37.41
CA ASP A 312 15.27 -21.93 -38.60
C ASP A 312 14.89 -23.25 -39.27
N SER A 313 13.81 -23.16 -40.04
CA SER A 313 13.61 -23.99 -41.22
C SER A 313 14.18 -23.24 -42.43
N GLN A 314 15.42 -23.55 -42.81
CA GLN A 314 15.90 -23.64 -44.19
C GLN A 314 16.97 -24.72 -44.30
#